data_AF-A0A7W7YR58-F1
#
_entry.id   AF-A0A7W7YR58-F1
#
_cell.length_a   1.000
_cell.length_b   1.000
_cell.length_c   1.000
_cell.angle_alpha   90.00
_cell.angle_beta   90.00
_cell.angle_gamma   90.00
#
_symmetry.space_group_name_H-M   'P 1'
#
loop_
_entity.id
_entity.type
_entity.pdbx_description
1 polymer ?
#
loop_
_entity_poly.entity_id
_entity_poly.type
_entity_poly.pdbx_seq_one_letter_code
_entity_poly.pdbx_strand_id
1 'polypeptide(L)'
;MLGSDDKSLGKSPKAKRTKARAMSPVVEAQTDMRLAFPPARYGKLENVYYHAVRFIAPRVDKHFTLRRARAIWEGTARRIDSDEMDAIKLAKIEETRREQKELRARLAKVDEMLAAVDKALACSSMAEEVAQIRGPRGMDRAGTP
;
A
#
# COMPACT_ATOMS: atom_id res chain seq x y z
N MET A 1 60.75 -8.33 23.73
CA MET A 1 60.34 -7.16 22.92
C MET A 1 60.12 -7.65 21.50
N LEU A 2 58.87 -7.93 21.12
CA LEU A 2 58.50 -8.32 19.76
C LEU A 2 57.90 -7.09 19.09
N GLY A 3 58.63 -6.51 18.13
CA GLY A 3 58.16 -5.42 17.31
C GLY A 3 57.17 -5.93 16.28
N SER A 4 55.98 -5.34 16.24
CA SER A 4 54.99 -5.55 15.19
C SER A 4 55.22 -4.49 14.11
N ASP A 5 55.72 -4.92 12.94
CA ASP A 5 55.85 -4.09 11.75
C ASP A 5 54.48 -3.86 11.09
N ASP A 6 53.82 -2.75 11.44
CA ASP A 6 52.61 -2.24 10.77
C ASP A 6 52.94 -1.55 9.43
N LYS A 7 53.64 -2.26 8.54
CA LYS A 7 54.03 -1.76 7.21
C LYS A 7 53.53 -2.65 6.08
N SER A 8 52.21 -2.90 6.01
CA SER A 8 51.58 -3.35 4.76
C SER A 8 50.04 -3.37 4.83
N LEU A 9 49.40 -2.25 5.19
CA LEU A 9 47.99 -2.07 4.88
C LEU A 9 47.87 -1.05 3.75
N GLY A 10 48.32 -1.50 2.58
CA GLY A 10 48.16 -0.81 1.32
C GLY A 10 46.70 -0.41 1.13
N LYS A 11 46.51 0.84 0.68
CA LYS A 11 45.24 1.49 0.37
C LYS A 11 44.18 0.47 -0.05
N SER A 12 43.14 0.32 0.78
CA SER A 12 41.93 -0.41 0.39
C SER A 12 41.55 0.01 -1.03
N PRO A 13 41.38 -0.93 -1.98
CA PRO A 13 40.93 -0.57 -3.31
C PRO A 13 39.59 0.15 -3.11
N LYS A 14 39.52 1.43 -3.51
CA LYS A 14 38.24 2.14 -3.54
C LYS A 14 37.34 1.27 -4.41
N ALA A 15 36.34 0.63 -3.80
CA ALA A 15 35.35 -0.13 -4.54
C ALA A 15 34.89 0.78 -5.67
N LYS A 16 35.21 0.39 -6.92
CA LYS A 16 34.66 1.05 -8.09
C LYS A 16 33.16 0.97 -7.83
N ARG A 17 32.52 2.11 -7.50
CA ARG A 17 31.07 2.17 -7.34
C ARG A 17 30.55 1.61 -8.65
N THR A 18 30.14 0.34 -8.63
CA THR A 18 29.38 -0.22 -9.72
C THR A 18 28.26 0.79 -9.90
N LYS A 19 28.05 1.25 -11.13
CA LYS A 19 26.89 2.05 -11.48
C LYS A 19 25.66 1.14 -11.30
N ALA A 20 25.36 0.70 -10.08
CA ALA A 20 24.00 0.53 -9.64
C ALA A 20 23.38 1.86 -9.99
N ARG A 21 22.59 1.85 -11.05
CA ARG A 21 21.99 2.99 -11.73
C ARG A 21 21.40 3.87 -10.64
N ALA A 22 22.17 4.86 -10.16
CA ALA A 22 21.74 5.74 -9.11
C ALA A 22 20.54 6.45 -9.72
N MET A 23 19.34 6.06 -9.27
CA MET A 23 18.10 6.67 -9.73
C MET A 23 18.31 8.17 -9.55
N SER A 24 18.13 8.92 -10.63
CA SER A 24 18.19 10.37 -10.54
C SER A 24 17.16 10.79 -9.48
N PRO A 25 17.51 11.70 -8.54
CA PRO A 25 16.55 12.20 -7.55
C PRO A 25 15.25 12.70 -8.19
N VAL A 26 15.33 13.21 -9.43
CA VAL A 26 14.18 13.64 -10.22
C VAL A 26 13.25 12.47 -10.56
N VAL A 27 13.81 11.32 -10.94
CA VAL A 27 13.02 10.12 -11.28
C VAL A 27 12.40 9.52 -10.02
N GLU A 28 13.14 9.48 -8.91
CA GLU A 28 12.61 9.04 -7.61
C GLU A 28 11.46 9.94 -7.16
N ALA A 29 11.65 11.27 -7.20
CA ALA A 29 10.61 12.25 -6.88
C ALA A 29 9.37 12.08 -7.77
N GLN A 30 9.58 11.90 -9.08
CA GLN A 30 8.50 11.71 -10.03
C GLN A 30 7.69 10.45 -9.70
N THR A 31 8.36 9.33 -9.49
CA THR A 31 7.69 8.06 -9.16
C THR A 31 6.96 8.17 -7.83
N ASP A 32 7.61 8.70 -6.79
CA ASP A 32 6.99 8.83 -5.48
C ASP A 32 5.82 9.81 -5.48
N MET A 33 5.91 10.91 -6.22
CA MET A 33 4.81 11.87 -6.36
C MET A 33 3.60 11.25 -7.07
N ARG A 34 3.81 10.39 -8.08
CA ARG A 34 2.74 9.65 -8.76
C ARG A 34 2.05 8.64 -7.86
N LEU A 35 2.80 8.00 -6.97
CA LEU A 35 2.26 7.07 -5.98
C LEU A 35 1.55 7.81 -4.84
N ALA A 36 2.04 8.97 -4.43
CA ALA A 36 1.43 9.79 -3.38
C ALA A 36 0.10 10.43 -3.82
N PHE A 37 -0.01 10.81 -5.09
CA PHE A 37 -1.18 11.51 -5.63
C PHE A 37 -1.75 10.80 -6.88
N PRO A 38 -2.32 9.59 -6.75
CA PRO A 38 -2.79 8.81 -7.88
C PRO A 38 -3.97 9.51 -8.59
N PRO A 39 -3.96 9.67 -9.93
CA PRO A 39 -5.05 10.31 -10.66
C PRO A 39 -6.40 9.58 -10.48
N ALA A 40 -6.36 8.27 -10.25
CA ALA A 40 -7.55 7.47 -9.97
C ALA A 40 -8.35 7.97 -8.75
N ARG A 41 -7.69 8.60 -7.77
CA ARG A 41 -8.35 9.16 -6.57
C ARG A 41 -8.78 10.62 -6.76
N TYR A 42 -7.93 11.44 -7.37
CA TYR A 42 -8.14 12.89 -7.45
C TYR A 42 -8.84 13.35 -8.74
N GLY A 43 -9.03 12.44 -9.69
CA GLY A 43 -9.68 12.69 -10.98
C GLY A 43 -8.77 13.46 -11.92
N LYS A 44 -9.10 14.75 -12.15
CA LYS A 44 -8.35 15.60 -13.09
C LYS A 44 -6.92 15.84 -12.61
N LEU A 45 -6.01 15.98 -13.56
CA LEU A 45 -4.59 16.20 -13.27
C LEU A 45 -4.31 17.53 -12.54
N GLU A 46 -5.12 18.56 -12.78
CA GLU A 46 -5.04 19.83 -12.03
C GLU A 46 -5.32 19.63 -10.54
N ASN A 47 -6.27 18.74 -10.19
CA ASN A 47 -6.57 18.41 -8.81
C ASN A 47 -5.37 17.71 -8.16
N VAL A 48 -4.70 16.80 -8.88
CA VAL A 48 -3.46 16.15 -8.42
C VAL A 48 -2.42 17.20 -8.03
N TYR A 49 -2.17 18.20 -8.87
CA TYR A 49 -1.22 19.27 -8.57
C TYR A 49 -1.67 20.15 -7.41
N TYR A 50 -2.95 20.48 -7.36
CA TYR A 50 -3.52 21.26 -6.26
C TYR A 50 -3.37 20.55 -4.91
N HIS A 51 -3.71 19.26 -4.84
CA HIS A 51 -3.55 18.46 -3.64
C HIS A 51 -2.09 18.25 -3.26
N ALA A 52 -1.21 18.06 -4.24
CA ALA A 52 0.23 17.98 -4.00
C ALA A 52 0.77 19.29 -3.40
N VAL A 53 0.41 20.45 -3.95
CA VAL A 53 0.82 21.75 -3.39
C VAL A 53 0.27 21.94 -1.98
N ARG A 54 -1.03 21.67 -1.77
CA ARG A 54 -1.67 21.80 -0.45
C ARG A 54 -1.01 20.93 0.61
N PHE A 55 -0.50 19.77 0.23
CA PHE A 55 0.21 18.88 1.15
C PHE A 55 1.67 19.28 1.38
N ILE A 56 2.40 19.58 0.29
CA ILE A 56 3.86 19.77 0.33
C ILE A 56 4.22 21.18 0.80
N ALA A 57 3.53 22.22 0.33
CA ALA A 57 3.86 23.63 0.63
C ALA A 57 4.04 23.96 2.13
N PRO A 58 3.20 23.46 3.07
CA PRO A 58 3.41 23.72 4.50
C PRO A 58 4.56 22.92 5.14
N ARG A 59 5.20 22.01 4.40
CA ARG A 59 6.24 21.08 4.90
C ARG A 59 7.63 21.40 4.33
N VAL A 60 7.75 22.45 3.53
CA VAL A 60 8.99 22.85 2.87
C VAL A 60 9.22 24.34 3.09
N ASP A 61 10.48 24.72 3.28
CA ASP A 61 10.82 26.12 3.58
C ASP A 61 10.63 27.04 2.37
N LYS A 62 10.80 26.50 1.16
CA LYS A 62 10.68 27.26 -0.08
C LYS A 62 9.25 27.27 -0.60
N HIS A 63 8.91 28.31 -1.35
CA HIS A 63 7.59 28.43 -1.94
C HIS A 63 7.33 27.34 -2.99
N PHE A 64 6.53 26.33 -2.63
CA PHE A 64 6.15 25.22 -3.51
C PHE A 64 4.89 25.57 -4.29
N THR A 65 5.02 25.71 -5.62
CA THR A 65 3.94 26.18 -6.52
C THR A 65 3.36 25.05 -7.37
N LEU A 66 2.20 25.31 -7.99
CA LEU A 66 1.59 24.39 -8.98
C LEU A 66 2.54 24.08 -10.14
N ARG A 67 3.28 25.09 -10.61
CA ARG A 67 4.28 24.91 -11.67
C ARG A 67 5.40 23.97 -11.22
N ARG A 68 5.84 24.08 -9.96
CA ARG A 68 6.87 23.19 -9.39
C ARG A 68 6.34 21.77 -9.26
N ALA A 69 5.13 21.60 -8.72
CA ALA A 69 4.45 20.32 -8.63
C ALA A 69 4.34 19.63 -10.00
N ARG A 70 3.90 20.38 -11.02
CA ARG A 70 3.82 19.89 -12.40
C ARG A 70 5.18 19.46 -12.96
N ALA A 71 6.22 20.26 -12.76
CA ALA A 71 7.56 19.94 -13.24
C ALA A 71 8.13 18.66 -12.61
N ILE A 72 7.86 18.41 -11.33
CA ILE A 72 8.27 17.17 -10.65
C ILE A 72 7.46 15.99 -11.17
N TRP A 73 6.15 16.15 -11.32
CA TRP A 73 5.26 15.10 -11.83
C TRP A 73 5.59 14.66 -13.27
N GLU A 74 5.89 15.63 -14.14
CA GLU A 74 6.29 15.38 -15.53
C GLU A 74 7.76 14.91 -15.63
N GLY A 75 8.55 15.08 -14.56
CA GLY A 75 9.98 14.73 -14.53
C GLY A 75 10.86 15.74 -15.27
N THR A 76 10.37 16.95 -15.49
CA THR A 76 11.06 18.06 -16.17
C THR A 76 11.82 18.96 -15.20
N ALA A 77 11.71 18.72 -13.89
CA ALA A 77 12.45 19.43 -12.86
C ALA A 77 13.98 19.18 -12.98
N ARG A 78 14.78 20.26 -13.01
CA ARG A 78 16.25 20.17 -13.09
C ARG A 78 16.91 19.61 -11.82
N ARG A 79 16.36 19.95 -10.66
CA ARG A 79 16.82 19.53 -9.33
C ARG A 79 15.60 19.31 -8.44
N ILE A 80 15.76 18.48 -7.42
CA ILE A 80 14.79 18.32 -6.33
C ILE A 80 15.53 18.67 -5.04
N ASP A 81 14.95 19.56 -4.24
CA ASP A 81 15.51 19.92 -2.95
C ASP A 81 15.24 18.78 -1.93
N SER A 82 16.07 18.65 -0.89
CA SER A 82 15.94 17.59 0.12
C SER A 82 14.56 17.59 0.77
N ASP A 83 14.08 18.77 1.15
CA ASP A 83 12.84 18.92 1.91
C ASP A 83 11.63 18.57 1.03
N GLU A 84 11.71 18.86 -0.28
CA GLU A 84 10.71 18.43 -1.25
C GLU A 84 10.66 16.89 -1.33
N MET A 85 11.82 16.22 -1.36
CA MET A 85 11.88 14.76 -1.36
C MET A 85 11.25 14.17 -0.10
N ASP A 86 11.59 14.71 1.06
CA ASP A 86 11.07 14.20 2.34
C ASP A 86 9.56 14.42 2.47
N ALA A 87 9.06 15.58 2.02
CA ALA A 87 7.63 15.86 1.97
C ALA A 87 6.88 14.93 0.99
N ILE A 88 7.46 14.63 -0.17
CA ILE A 88 6.88 13.69 -1.15
C ILE A 88 6.86 12.27 -0.57
N LYS A 89 7.93 11.83 0.11
CA LYS A 89 7.99 10.51 0.77
C LYS A 89 6.94 10.39 1.87
N LEU A 90 6.75 11.45 2.66
CA LEU A 90 5.70 11.48 3.66
C LEU A 90 4.31 11.38 3.03
N ALA A 91 4.06 12.11 1.94
CA ALA A 91 2.79 12.05 1.21
C ALA A 91 2.50 10.63 0.71
N LYS A 92 3.52 9.95 0.17
CA LYS A 92 3.43 8.55 -0.28
C LYS A 92 3.05 7.62 0.88
N ILE A 93 3.71 7.77 2.03
CA ILE A 93 3.39 6.95 3.22
C ILE A 93 1.95 7.19 3.68
N GLU A 94 1.47 8.44 3.70
CA GLU A 94 0.09 8.73 4.06
C GLU A 94 -0.92 8.10 3.10
N GLU A 95 -0.64 8.15 1.80
CA GLU A 95 -1.51 7.54 0.80
C GLU A 95 -1.50 6.00 0.90
N THR A 96 -0.33 5.38 1.10
CA THR A 96 -0.23 3.93 1.34
C THR A 96 -0.98 3.51 2.61
N ARG A 97 -0.93 4.30 3.69
CA ARG A 97 -1.72 4.04 4.91
C ARG A 97 -3.21 4.12 4.64
N ARG A 98 -3.65 5.08 3.82
CA ARG A 98 -5.06 5.20 3.41
C ARG A 98 -5.50 3.99 2.59
N GLU A 99 -4.71 3.62 1.58
CA GLU A 99 -4.97 2.44 0.74
C GLU A 99 -5.03 1.16 1.59
N GLN A 100 -4.09 0.97 2.52
CA GLN A 100 -4.12 -0.16 3.45
C GLN A 100 -5.43 -0.22 4.25
N LYS A 101 -5.92 0.93 4.73
CA LYS A 101 -7.18 1.00 5.47
C LYS A 101 -8.37 0.63 4.59
N GLU A 102 -8.41 1.11 3.36
CA GLU A 102 -9.48 0.81 2.39
C GLU A 102 -9.48 -0.66 1.99
N LEU A 103 -8.31 -1.25 1.75
CA LEU A 103 -8.16 -2.67 1.44
C LEU A 103 -8.60 -3.55 2.61
N ARG A 104 -8.23 -3.20 3.85
CA ARG A 104 -8.70 -3.91 5.05
C ARG A 104 -10.22 -3.83 5.21
N ALA A 105 -10.81 -2.67 4.97
CA ALA A 105 -12.27 -2.51 5.01
C ALA A 105 -12.96 -3.35 3.92
N ARG A 106 -12.37 -3.45 2.73
CA ARG A 106 -12.87 -4.29 1.65
C ARG A 106 -12.78 -5.77 1.99
N LEU A 107 -11.67 -6.22 2.58
CA LEU A 107 -11.52 -7.60 3.06
C LEU A 107 -12.55 -7.94 4.12
N ALA A 108 -12.74 -7.08 5.13
CA ALA A 108 -13.73 -7.30 6.18
C ALA A 108 -15.16 -7.47 5.62
N LYS A 109 -15.53 -6.72 4.58
CA LYS A 109 -16.83 -6.89 3.90
C LYS A 109 -16.93 -8.23 3.17
N VAL A 110 -15.86 -8.66 2.51
CA VAL A 110 -15.83 -9.96 1.83
C VAL A 110 -15.95 -11.09 2.86
N ASP A 111 -15.23 -10.98 3.98
CA ASP A 111 -15.31 -11.96 5.07
C ASP A 111 -16.73 -12.03 5.67
N GLU A 112 -17.40 -10.89 5.84
CA GLU A 112 -18.80 -10.84 6.29
C GLU A 112 -19.76 -11.54 5.30
N MET A 113 -19.57 -11.30 3.99
CA MET A 113 -20.37 -11.97 2.96
C MET A 113 -20.16 -13.49 2.96
N LEU A 114 -18.91 -13.95 3.12
CA LEU A 114 -18.58 -15.37 3.19
C LEU A 114 -19.17 -16.01 4.45
N ALA A 115 -19.02 -15.36 5.61
CA ALA A 115 -19.59 -15.84 6.86
C ALA A 115 -21.12 -15.96 6.80
N ALA A 116 -21.81 -15.06 6.09
CA ALA A 116 -23.25 -15.15 5.86
C ALA A 116 -23.63 -16.38 5.02
N VAL A 117 -22.86 -16.68 3.98
CA VAL A 117 -23.04 -17.88 3.14
C VAL A 117 -22.77 -19.15 3.94
N ASP A 118 -21.66 -19.22 4.66
CA ASP A 118 -21.30 -20.38 5.49
C ASP A 118 -22.36 -20.66 6.56
N LYS A 119 -22.90 -19.60 7.20
CA LYS A 119 -23.99 -19.72 8.15
C LYS A 119 -25.26 -20.28 7.50
N ALA A 120 -25.61 -19.81 6.30
CA ALA A 120 -26.77 -20.31 5.57
C ALA A 120 -26.62 -21.80 5.21
N LEU A 121 -25.44 -22.21 4.74
CA LEU A 121 -25.12 -23.60 4.43
C LEU A 121 -25.13 -24.50 5.67
N ALA A 122 -24.61 -24.02 6.80
CA ALA A 122 -24.65 -24.75 8.06
C ALA A 122 -26.09 -24.93 8.58
N CYS A 123 -26.94 -23.92 8.43
CA CYS A 123 -28.36 -24.03 8.79
C CYS A 123 -29.10 -25.06 7.92
N SER A 124 -28.81 -25.13 6.61
CA SER A 124 -29.42 -26.13 5.73
C SER A 124 -28.92 -27.55 6.04
N SER A 125 -27.62 -27.73 6.29
CA SER A 125 -27.08 -29.04 6.65
C SER A 125 -27.63 -29.55 7.99
N MET A 126 -27.75 -28.66 8.99
CA MET A 126 -28.40 -29.01 10.26
C MET A 126 -29.89 -29.33 10.09
N ALA A 127 -30.60 -28.62 9.20
CA ALA A 127 -32.01 -28.91 8.92
C ALA A 127 -32.20 -30.27 8.24
N GLU A 128 -31.31 -30.64 7.31
CA GLU A 128 -31.28 -31.96 6.67
C GLU A 128 -30.96 -33.08 7.67
N GLU A 129 -29.97 -32.87 8.55
CA GLU A 129 -29.60 -33.83 9.59
C GLU A 129 -30.75 -34.04 10.61
N VAL A 130 -31.42 -32.97 11.03
CA VAL A 130 -32.60 -33.06 11.90
C VAL A 130 -33.76 -33.77 11.20
N ALA A 131 -33.97 -33.56 9.89
CA ALA A 131 -34.99 -34.28 9.13
C ALA A 131 -34.68 -35.79 9.01
N GLN A 132 -33.41 -36.15 8.83
CA GLN A 132 -32.94 -37.54 8.81
C GLN A 132 -33.14 -38.23 10.17
N ILE A 133 -32.80 -37.55 11.27
CA ILE A 133 -33.00 -38.04 12.65
C ILE A 133 -34.49 -38.14 12.99
N ARG A 134 -35.32 -37.23 12.46
CA ARG A 134 -36.78 -37.26 12.58
C ARG A 134 -37.45 -38.14 11.52
N GLY A 135 -36.71 -38.98 10.80
CA GLY A 135 -37.24 -39.92 9.80
C GLY A 135 -38.54 -40.59 10.27
N PRO A 136 -39.47 -40.90 9.34
CA PRO A 136 -40.89 -41.09 9.64
C PRO A 136 -41.05 -42.10 10.76
N ARG A 137 -41.37 -41.61 11.96
CA ARG A 137 -41.70 -42.48 13.09
C ARG A 137 -42.92 -43.28 12.66
N GLY A 138 -42.72 -44.57 12.46
CA GLY A 138 -43.69 -45.51 11.93
C GLY A 138 -45.08 -45.29 12.53
N MET A 139 -46.03 -44.98 11.66
CA MET A 139 -47.44 -45.26 11.86
C MET A 139 -47.66 -46.76 11.67
N ASP A 140 -47.13 -47.58 12.58
CA ASP A 140 -47.49 -48.99 12.69
C ASP A 140 -47.78 -49.28 14.16
N ARG A 141 -49.07 -49.26 14.51
CA ARG A 141 -49.74 -50.20 15.44
C ARG A 141 -51.15 -49.70 15.80
N ALA A 142 -52.08 -49.99 14.91
CA ALA A 142 -53.43 -50.40 15.27
C ALA A 142 -53.72 -51.57 14.31
N GLY A 143 -53.57 -52.84 14.68
CA GLY A 143 -54.17 -53.46 15.86
C GLY A 143 -55.59 -53.93 15.53
N THR A 144 -55.75 -54.73 14.48
CA THR A 144 -56.89 -55.67 14.30
C THR A 144 -56.72 -56.83 15.29
N PRO A 145 -57.81 -57.38 15.84
CA PRO A 145 -58.90 -58.03 15.10
C PRO A 145 -60.28 -57.38 15.26
#